data_AF-A0A416G6E3-F1
#
_entry.id   AF-A0A416G6E3-F1
#
_cell.length_a   1.000
_cell.length_b   1.000
_cell.length_c   1.000
_cell.angle_alpha   90.00
_cell.angle_beta   90.00
_cell.angle_gamma   90.00
#
_symmetry.space_group_name_H-M   'P 1'
#
loop_
_entity.id
_entity.type
_entity.pdbx_description
1 polymer ?
#
loop_
_entity_poly.entity_id
_entity_poly.type
_entity_poly.pdbx_seq_one_letter_code
_entity_poly.pdbx_strand_id
1 'polypeptide(L)'
;MAAFIRSQIGIDRRVALEKLSQFFSDNNFTSLQEEYLKTIITYVSDHGDISPETLVNESPFDEFEWIDVFGTDFVKVRNYVQQLHNSIVIA
;
A
#
# COMPACT_ATOMS: atom_id res chain seq x y z
N MET A 1 21.01 -22.04 -16.59
CA MET A 1 21.05 -20.84 -15.72
C MET A 1 19.83 -19.99 -16.00
N ALA A 2 19.37 -19.30 -14.95
CA ALA A 2 18.02 -18.80 -14.75
C ALA A 2 17.50 -17.80 -15.79
N ALA A 3 16.18 -17.89 -16.03
CA ALA A 3 15.36 -16.78 -16.52
C ALA A 3 14.07 -16.75 -15.69
N PHE A 4 14.21 -16.45 -14.39
CA PHE A 4 13.09 -16.15 -13.50
C PHE A 4 12.83 -14.65 -13.57
N ILE A 5 12.24 -14.17 -14.66
CA ILE A 5 11.75 -12.80 -14.76
C ILE A 5 10.35 -12.87 -15.35
N ARG A 6 9.36 -13.07 -14.48
CA ARG A 6 7.94 -12.66 -14.64
C ARG A 6 7.10 -13.10 -13.44
N SER A 7 7.59 -12.84 -12.24
CA SER A 7 6.80 -13.03 -11.01
C SER A 7 6.87 -11.86 -10.04
N GLN A 8 7.72 -10.84 -10.26
CA GLN A 8 7.90 -9.74 -9.31
C GLN A 8 6.57 -9.08 -8.96
N ILE A 9 5.87 -8.53 -9.96
CA ILE A 9 4.59 -7.81 -9.78
C ILE A 9 3.50 -8.66 -9.08
N GLY A 10 3.44 -9.97 -9.36
CA GLY A 10 2.47 -10.87 -8.72
C GLY A 10 2.85 -11.27 -7.29
N ILE A 11 4.15 -11.35 -6.98
CA ILE A 11 4.66 -11.57 -5.62
C ILE A 11 4.39 -10.33 -4.77
N ASP A 12 4.62 -9.13 -5.32
CA ASP A 12 4.44 -7.85 -4.64
C ASP A 12 2.99 -7.67 -4.17
N ARG A 13 2.01 -8.00 -5.02
CA ARG A 13 0.58 -7.99 -4.66
C ARG A 13 0.26 -8.90 -3.48
N ARG A 14 0.80 -10.13 -3.45
CA ARG A 14 0.53 -11.10 -2.38
C ARG A 14 1.13 -10.63 -1.06
N VAL A 15 2.38 -10.16 -1.09
CA VAL A 15 3.07 -9.59 0.08
C VAL A 15 2.32 -8.36 0.60
N ALA A 16 1.83 -7.53 -0.31
CA ALA A 16 1.05 -6.36 0.04
C ALA A 16 -0.29 -6.72 0.70
N LEU A 17 -1.01 -7.70 0.15
CA LEU A 17 -2.26 -8.20 0.74
C LEU A 17 -2.05 -8.85 2.12
N GLU A 18 -0.98 -9.62 2.30
CA GLU A 18 -0.65 -10.24 3.60
C GLU A 18 -0.39 -9.19 4.67
N LYS A 19 0.44 -8.18 4.36
CA LYS A 19 0.71 -7.06 5.27
C LYS A 19 -0.54 -6.23 5.53
N LEU A 20 -1.39 -6.04 4.52
CA LEU A 20 -2.66 -5.35 4.69
C LEU A 20 -3.59 -6.11 5.64
N SER A 21 -3.67 -7.44 5.49
CA SER A 21 -4.48 -8.30 6.35
C SER A 21 -4.02 -8.23 7.81
N GLN A 22 -2.70 -8.14 8.04
CA GLN A 22 -2.14 -7.92 9.37
C GLN A 22 -2.53 -6.54 9.91
N PHE A 23 -2.44 -5.50 9.06
CA PHE A 23 -2.81 -4.13 9.43
C PHE A 23 -4.30 -3.98 9.80
N PHE A 24 -5.19 -4.69 9.09
CA PHE A 24 -6.63 -4.77 9.41
C PHE A 24 -6.92 -5.54 10.69
N SER A 25 -6.16 -6.59 10.98
CA SER A 25 -6.42 -7.40 12.18
C SER A 25 -6.15 -6.62 13.48
N ASP A 26 -5.25 -5.63 13.41
CA ASP A 26 -4.85 -4.82 14.55
C ASP A 26 -5.66 -3.51 14.69
N ASN A 27 -6.50 -3.14 13.71
CA ASN A 27 -7.19 -1.85 13.67
C ASN A 27 -8.63 -1.97 13.13
N ASN A 28 -9.58 -1.28 13.78
CA ASN A 28 -10.97 -1.23 13.32
C ASN A 28 -11.16 -0.08 12.32
N PHE A 29 -11.00 -0.36 11.02
CA PHE A 29 -11.12 0.63 9.96
C PHE A 29 -12.57 0.78 9.47
N THR A 30 -12.93 1.99 9.05
CA THR A 30 -14.20 2.27 8.37
C THR A 30 -14.18 1.79 6.92
N SER A 31 -15.35 1.63 6.29
CA SER A 31 -15.43 1.23 4.88
C SER A 31 -14.65 2.14 3.94
N LEU A 32 -14.57 3.44 4.24
CA LEU A 32 -13.80 4.42 3.46
C LEU A 32 -12.28 4.17 3.58
N GLN A 33 -11.80 3.90 4.80
CA GLN A 33 -10.40 3.57 5.05
C GLN A 33 -10.03 2.22 4.41
N GLU A 34 -10.95 1.25 4.41
CA GLU A 34 -10.72 -0.03 3.73
C GLU A 34 -10.58 0.13 2.21
N GLU A 35 -11.49 0.90 1.61
CA GLU A 35 -11.47 1.18 0.17
C GLU A 35 -10.16 1.87 -0.22
N TYR A 36 -9.74 2.84 0.58
CA TYR A 36 -8.48 3.53 0.40
C TYR A 36 -7.28 2.55 0.40
N LEU A 37 -7.21 1.66 1.39
CA LEU A 37 -6.15 0.66 1.47
C LEU A 37 -6.19 -0.34 0.31
N LYS A 38 -7.38 -0.72 -0.18
CA LYS A 38 -7.52 -1.57 -1.37
C LYS A 38 -7.02 -0.87 -2.63
N THR A 39 -7.19 0.45 -2.74
CA THR A 39 -6.63 1.27 -3.83
C THR A 39 -5.11 1.26 -3.80
N ILE A 40 -4.49 1.37 -2.62
CA ILE A 40 -3.02 1.22 -2.47
C ILE A 40 -2.54 -0.14 -3.00
N ILE A 41 -3.21 -1.24 -2.63
CA ILE A 41 -2.82 -2.58 -3.11
C ILE A 41 -2.95 -2.68 -4.62
N THR A 42 -4.02 -2.13 -5.18
CA THR A 42 -4.25 -2.14 -6.63
C THR A 42 -3.15 -1.36 -7.34
N TYR A 43 -2.82 -0.17 -6.84
CA TYR A 43 -1.73 0.65 -7.39
C TYR A 43 -0.38 -0.08 -7.34
N VAL A 44 -0.01 -0.66 -6.20
CA VAL A 44 1.21 -1.48 -6.05
C VAL A 44 1.21 -2.67 -7.01
N SER A 45 0.05 -3.29 -7.20
CA SER A 45 -0.09 -4.43 -8.12
C SER A 45 0.09 -4.03 -9.57
N ASP A 46 -0.22 -2.79 -9.94
CA ASP A 46 -0.14 -2.31 -11.32
C ASP A 46 1.23 -1.68 -11.62
N HIS A 47 1.80 -0.94 -10.66
CA HIS A 47 3.05 -0.19 -10.84
C HIS A 47 4.28 -0.92 -10.27
N GLY A 48 4.06 -1.96 -9.46
CA GLY A 48 5.11 -2.75 -8.82
C GLY A 48 5.70 -2.13 -7.56
N ASP A 49 5.43 -0.85 -7.26
CA ASP A 49 5.93 -0.15 -6.08
C ASP A 49 4.97 0.97 -5.67
N ILE A 50 5.07 1.41 -4.41
CA ILE A 50 4.40 2.61 -3.92
C ILE A 50 5.26 3.28 -2.85
N SER A 51 5.36 4.60 -2.89
CA SER A 51 6.07 5.38 -1.88
C SER A 51 5.12 6.26 -1.06
N PRO A 52 5.53 6.71 0.13
CA PRO A 52 4.79 7.74 0.87
C PRO A 52 4.55 9.03 0.06
N GLU A 53 5.43 9.35 -0.88
CA GLU A 53 5.29 10.52 -1.74
C GLU A 53 4.19 10.33 -2.77
N THR A 54 4.03 9.11 -3.31
CA THR A 54 2.95 8.73 -4.23
C THR A 54 1.58 8.96 -3.61
N LEU A 55 1.43 8.69 -2.31
CA LEU A 55 0.17 8.95 -1.60
C LEU A 55 -0.22 10.45 -1.60
N VAL A 56 0.75 11.35 -1.50
CA VAL A 56 0.48 12.79 -1.36
C VAL A 56 0.46 13.50 -2.71
N ASN A 57 1.20 12.99 -3.70
CA ASN A 57 1.49 13.71 -4.95
C ASN A 57 0.94 13.02 -6.20
N GLU A 58 0.38 11.81 -6.11
CA GLU A 58 -0.14 11.10 -7.28
C GLU A 58 -1.62 10.74 -7.17
N SER A 59 -2.31 10.83 -8.30
CA SER A 59 -3.70 10.38 -8.46
C SER A 59 -3.79 8.85 -8.42
N PRO A 60 -4.83 8.28 -7.77
CA PRO A 60 -6.02 8.95 -7.21
C PRO A 60 -5.88 9.34 -5.72
N PHE A 61 -4.66 9.36 -5.18
CA PHE A 61 -4.43 9.51 -3.75
C PHE A 61 -4.32 10.97 -3.29
N ASP A 62 -3.87 11.86 -4.17
CA ASP A 62 -3.83 13.31 -3.97
C ASP A 62 -5.24 13.93 -3.82
N GLU A 63 -6.27 13.29 -4.38
CA GLU A 63 -7.67 13.67 -4.24
C GLU A 63 -8.29 13.27 -2.88
N PHE A 64 -7.62 12.43 -2.08
CA PHE A 64 -8.13 12.01 -0.77
C PHE A 64 -7.78 13.01 0.34
N GLU A 65 -8.78 13.41 1.12
CA GLU A 65 -8.59 14.21 2.35
C GLU A 65 -8.08 13.32 3.49
N TRP A 66 -6.78 13.04 3.46
CA TRP A 66 -6.06 12.17 4.39
C TRP A 66 -6.31 12.44 5.87
N ILE A 67 -6.37 13.72 6.22
CA ILE A 67 -6.60 14.19 7.58
C ILE A 67 -8.04 13.89 8.01
N ASP A 68 -9.01 13.95 7.11
CA ASP A 68 -10.41 13.66 7.42
C ASP A 68 -10.67 12.16 7.52
N VAL A 69 -9.98 11.35 6.69
CA VAL A 69 -10.19 9.90 6.64
C VAL A 69 -9.42 9.18 7.73
N PHE A 70 -8.15 9.54 7.97
CA PHE A 70 -7.27 8.84 8.90
C PHE A 70 -6.84 9.69 10.09
N GLY A 71 -6.96 11.02 10.03
CA GLY A 71 -6.52 11.91 11.11
C GLY A 71 -5.10 11.60 11.58
N THR A 72 -4.96 11.32 12.88
CA THR A 72 -3.67 10.96 13.48
C THR A 72 -3.16 9.57 13.07
N ASP A 73 -4.04 8.69 12.60
CA ASP A 73 -3.67 7.35 12.13
C ASP A 73 -3.04 7.36 10.73
N PHE A 74 -3.02 8.50 10.04
CA PHE A 74 -2.32 8.63 8.76
C PHE A 74 -0.84 8.27 8.87
N VAL A 75 -0.20 8.55 10.02
CA VAL A 75 1.18 8.15 10.29
C VAL A 75 1.34 6.63 10.24
N LYS A 76 0.34 5.86 10.69
CA LYS A 76 0.36 4.40 10.61
C LYS A 76 0.25 3.92 9.17
N VAL A 77 -0.62 4.54 8.37
CA VAL A 77 -0.77 4.24 6.92
C VAL A 77 0.51 4.55 6.16
N ARG A 78 1.12 5.70 6.43
CA ARG A 78 2.42 6.08 5.87
C ARG A 78 3.50 5.06 6.21
N ASN A 79 3.57 4.62 7.46
CA ASN A 79 4.53 3.61 7.90
C ASN A 79 4.28 2.25 7.24
N TYR A 80 3.01 1.88 7.05
CA TYR A 80 2.63 0.68 6.31
C TYR A 80 3.11 0.74 4.86
N VAL A 81 2.86 1.84 4.17
CA VAL A 81 3.32 2.08 2.79
C VAL A 81 4.84 2.09 2.69
N GLN A 82 5.54 2.71 3.65
CA GLN A 82 6.99 2.66 3.70
C GLN A 82 7.53 1.24 3.93
N GLN A 83 6.84 0.41 4.73
CA GLN A 83 7.21 -1.00 4.90
C GLN A 83 6.95 -1.82 3.63
N LEU A 84 5.88 -1.53 2.89
CA LEU A 84 5.62 -2.13 1.58
C LEU A 84 6.74 -1.79 0.60
N HIS A 85 7.01 -0.50 0.41
CA HIS A 85 8.09 0.01 -0.43
C HIS A 85 9.40 -0.69 -0.14
N ASN A 86 9.80 -0.70 1.14
CA ASN A 86 11.02 -1.37 1.56
C ASN A 86 10.97 -2.85 1.20
N SER A 87 9.90 -3.58 1.50
CA SER A 87 9.82 -5.02 1.24
C SER A 87 9.93 -5.38 -0.24
N ILE A 88 9.53 -4.48 -1.14
CA ILE A 88 9.63 -4.63 -2.60
C ILE A 88 11.05 -4.30 -3.07
N VAL A 89 11.66 -3.22 -2.57
CA VAL A 89 13.00 -2.76 -2.96
C VAL A 89 14.12 -3.74 -2.57
N ILE A 90 13.95 -4.51 -1.49
CA ILE A 90 14.94 -5.54 -1.05
C ILE A 90 14.69 -6.93 -1.68
N ALA A 91 13.67 -7.10 -2.52
CA ALA A 91 13.27 -8.40 -3.10
C ALA A 91 13.94 -8.70 -4.46
#